data_AF-A0AAD1IUT9-F1
#
_entry.id   AF-A0AAD1IUT9-F1
#
_cell.length_a   1.000
_cell.length_b   1.000
_cell.length_c   1.000
_cell.angle_alpha   90.00
_cell.angle_beta   90.00
_cell.angle_gamma   90.00
#
_symmetry.space_group_name_H-M   'P 1'
#
loop_
_entity.id
_entity.type
_entity.pdbx_description
1 polymer ?
#
loop_
_entity_poly.entity_id
_entity_poly.type
_entity_poly.pdbx_seq_one_letter_code
_entity_poly.pdbx_strand_id
1 'polypeptide(L)'
;MRRQSAGDPVQVARRVAAALNAVESMDFGFFWATGVTKDGTILVANSYGIGYIPDGVKLPDGVRMVSADESIPIDERAKWATFPMLALHGWAQHHDVPLRAVVATAEQFDGFDPGAARVILTPDDIPERGDMAGRSRLEVIAPGAARQLASVDDTRLGDLLPPAPADTTPPADNSLMLWFETMKPLMSTSAERGAAHLEAMVSYANHAQELALHRAQTATDAATQRAAIADWVYWQHVSVMSNDAIVIRQ
;
A
#
# COMPACT_ATOMS: atom_id res chain seq x y z
N MET A 1 -27.69 10.90 -23.34
CA MET A 1 -26.30 10.93 -22.81
C MET A 1 -25.71 9.53 -22.97
N ARG A 2 -24.73 9.37 -23.86
CA ARG A 2 -24.08 8.08 -24.14
C ARG A 2 -22.95 7.93 -23.11
N ARG A 3 -23.08 6.95 -22.20
CA ARG A 3 -22.03 6.57 -21.24
C ARG A 3 -20.75 6.32 -22.05
N GLN A 4 -19.68 7.08 -21.82
CA GLN A 4 -18.38 6.76 -22.40
C GLN A 4 -18.08 5.30 -22.05
N SER A 5 -17.82 4.50 -23.09
CA SER A 5 -17.41 3.11 -22.95
C SER A 5 -16.07 3.08 -22.23
N ALA A 6 -16.08 3.07 -20.89
CA ALA A 6 -14.94 2.60 -20.12
C ALA A 6 -14.61 1.21 -20.67
N GLY A 7 -13.38 1.01 -21.15
CA GLY A 7 -12.96 -0.27 -21.71
C GLY A 7 -13.19 -1.43 -20.74
N ASP A 8 -13.21 -2.66 -21.24
CA ASP A 8 -13.43 -3.86 -20.41
C ASP A 8 -12.58 -3.80 -19.13
N PRO A 9 -13.21 -3.88 -17.92
CA PRO A 9 -12.50 -3.77 -16.65
C PRO A 9 -11.31 -4.71 -16.51
N VAL A 10 -11.35 -5.89 -17.14
CA VAL A 10 -10.24 -6.84 -17.16
C VAL A 10 -9.04 -6.29 -17.92
N GLN A 11 -9.26 -5.58 -19.04
CA GLN A 11 -8.18 -4.94 -19.79
C GLN A 11 -7.57 -3.75 -19.05
N VAL A 12 -8.39 -2.99 -18.31
CA VAL A 12 -7.89 -1.91 -17.43
C VAL A 12 -7.06 -2.51 -16.30
N ALA A 13 -7.57 -3.54 -15.63
CA ALA A 13 -6.86 -4.24 -14.58
C ALA A 13 -5.55 -4.87 -15.07
N ARG A 14 -5.50 -5.38 -16.29
CA ARG A 14 -4.25 -5.89 -16.89
C ARG A 14 -3.18 -4.82 -16.99
N ARG A 15 -3.53 -3.60 -17.43
CA ARG A 15 -2.59 -2.47 -17.49
C ARG A 15 -2.14 -2.00 -16.11
N VAL A 16 -3.06 -1.96 -15.13
CA VAL A 16 -2.73 -1.62 -13.74
C VAL A 16 -1.78 -2.67 -13.15
N ALA A 17 -2.09 -3.95 -13.31
CA ALA A 17 -1.26 -5.05 -12.83
C ALA A 17 0.14 -5.02 -13.48
N ALA A 18 0.23 -4.78 -14.79
CA ALA A 18 1.50 -4.65 -15.49
C ALA A 18 2.33 -3.48 -14.94
N ALA A 19 1.74 -2.30 -14.77
CA ALA A 19 2.43 -1.14 -14.21
C ALA A 19 2.90 -1.39 -12.76
N LEU A 20 2.09 -2.04 -11.92
CA LEU A 20 2.48 -2.37 -10.56
C LEU A 20 3.62 -3.40 -10.49
N ASN A 21 3.70 -4.31 -11.46
CA ASN A 21 4.78 -5.30 -11.56
C ASN A 21 6.02 -4.79 -12.32
N ALA A 22 5.94 -3.61 -12.95
CA ALA A 22 7.09 -2.91 -13.53
C ALA A 22 7.90 -2.15 -12.47
N VAL A 23 7.36 -1.99 -11.27
CA VAL A 23 8.10 -1.40 -10.15
C VAL A 23 9.14 -2.43 -9.71
N GLU A 24 10.38 -2.23 -10.17
CA GLU A 24 11.51 -3.02 -9.70
C GLU A 24 11.60 -2.91 -8.17
N SER A 25 11.34 -4.03 -7.50
CA SER A 25 11.53 -4.16 -6.07
C SER A 25 12.60 -5.22 -5.86
N MET A 26 13.69 -4.83 -5.20
CA MET A 26 14.67 -5.78 -4.65
C MET A 26 14.16 -6.41 -3.34
N ASP A 27 12.92 -6.09 -2.94
CA ASP A 27 12.38 -6.49 -1.66
C ASP A 27 11.90 -7.94 -1.71
N PHE A 28 12.50 -8.77 -0.87
CA PHE A 28 12.20 -10.19 -0.85
C PHE A 28 10.73 -10.44 -0.55
N GLY A 29 10.07 -11.20 -1.44
CA GLY A 29 8.68 -11.59 -1.25
C GLY A 29 7.66 -10.46 -1.45
N PHE A 30 8.08 -9.25 -1.86
CA PHE A 30 7.15 -8.20 -2.28
C PHE A 30 6.55 -8.54 -3.65
N PHE A 31 5.23 -8.52 -3.76
CA PHE A 31 4.56 -8.57 -5.06
C PHE A 31 3.15 -8.02 -4.97
N TRP A 32 2.61 -7.60 -6.12
CA TRP A 32 1.23 -7.15 -6.29
C TRP A 32 0.35 -8.24 -6.88
N ALA A 33 -0.92 -8.27 -6.48
CA ALA A 33 -1.98 -9.01 -7.15
C ALA A 33 -3.12 -8.06 -7.48
N THR A 34 -3.74 -8.21 -8.65
CA THR A 34 -4.87 -7.37 -9.09
C THR A 34 -6.10 -8.23 -9.33
N GLY A 35 -7.22 -7.86 -8.73
CA GLY A 35 -8.51 -8.52 -8.89
C GLY A 35 -9.49 -7.67 -9.70
N VAL A 36 -10.43 -8.32 -10.38
CA VAL A 36 -11.59 -7.69 -10.98
C VAL A 36 -12.83 -8.42 -10.49
N THR A 37 -13.77 -7.71 -9.89
CA THR A 37 -15.05 -8.26 -9.44
C THR A 37 -16.06 -8.34 -10.58
N LYS A 38 -17.15 -9.09 -10.38
CA LYS A 38 -18.23 -9.21 -11.37
C LYS A 38 -18.92 -7.89 -11.73
N ASP A 39 -18.93 -6.92 -10.82
CA ASP A 39 -19.45 -5.57 -11.08
C ASP A 39 -18.44 -4.63 -11.77
N GLY A 40 -17.20 -5.09 -11.99
CA GLY A 40 -16.16 -4.35 -12.68
C GLY A 40 -15.27 -3.50 -11.76
N THR A 41 -15.40 -3.59 -10.44
CA THR A 41 -14.44 -2.99 -9.50
C THR A 41 -13.05 -3.61 -9.70
N ILE A 42 -12.02 -2.74 -9.77
CA ILE A 42 -10.62 -3.16 -9.83
C ILE A 42 -10.03 -3.09 -8.42
N LEU A 43 -9.46 -4.18 -7.97
CA LEU A 43 -8.87 -4.36 -6.65
C LEU A 43 -7.36 -4.57 -6.79
N VAL A 44 -6.58 -4.07 -5.84
CA VAL A 44 -5.15 -4.37 -5.72
C VAL A 44 -4.83 -4.75 -4.29
N ALA A 45 -3.86 -5.66 -4.14
CA ALA A 45 -3.28 -6.06 -2.88
C ALA A 45 -1.79 -6.33 -3.08
N ASN A 46 -0.98 -6.18 -2.03
CA ASN A 46 0.42 -6.61 -2.05
C ASN A 46 0.76 -7.40 -0.79
N SER A 47 1.89 -8.11 -0.84
CA SER A 47 2.29 -9.06 0.20
C SER A 47 2.78 -8.41 1.48
N TYR A 48 3.07 -7.12 1.48
CA TYR A 48 3.40 -6.40 2.71
C TYR A 48 2.12 -6.03 3.48
N GLY A 49 1.00 -5.92 2.78
CA GLY A 49 -0.32 -5.77 3.39
C GLY A 49 -0.52 -4.42 4.11
N ILE A 50 -1.62 -4.34 4.86
CA ILE A 50 -1.96 -3.25 5.81
C ILE A 50 -1.57 -1.83 5.32
N GLY A 51 -2.10 -1.45 4.16
CA GLY A 51 -1.93 -0.11 3.58
C GLY A 51 -0.53 0.22 3.02
N TYR A 52 0.46 -0.67 3.11
CA TYR A 52 1.78 -0.38 2.54
C TYR A 52 1.70 -0.18 1.02
N ILE A 53 2.23 0.93 0.53
CA ILE A 53 2.40 1.28 -0.87
C ILE A 53 3.82 1.88 -0.99
N PRO A 54 4.68 1.34 -1.89
CA PRO A 54 6.03 1.87 -2.09
C PRO A 54 6.02 3.36 -2.46
N ASP A 55 7.10 4.05 -2.12
CA ASP A 55 7.24 5.45 -2.47
C ASP A 55 7.15 5.67 -3.99
N GLY A 56 6.59 6.80 -4.40
CA GLY A 56 6.35 7.14 -5.81
C GLY A 56 5.22 6.36 -6.50
N VAL A 57 4.74 5.24 -5.95
CA VAL A 57 3.62 4.48 -6.53
C VAL A 57 2.31 5.24 -6.33
N LYS A 58 1.54 5.38 -7.42
CA LYS A 58 0.20 5.98 -7.41
C LYS A 58 -0.84 4.98 -7.90
N LEU A 59 -2.03 5.04 -7.32
CA LEU A 59 -3.16 4.21 -7.72
C LEU A 59 -4.21 5.04 -8.48
N PRO A 60 -4.63 4.63 -9.68
CA PRO A 60 -5.72 5.30 -10.42
C PRO A 60 -7.00 5.40 -9.58
N ASP A 61 -7.80 6.46 -9.76
CA ASP A 61 -8.96 6.76 -8.89
C ASP A 61 -9.98 5.62 -8.72
N GLY A 62 -10.18 4.80 -9.75
CA GLY A 62 -11.12 3.68 -9.75
C GLY A 62 -10.58 2.35 -9.17
N VAL A 63 -9.33 2.31 -8.72
CA VAL A 63 -8.68 1.10 -8.18
C VAL A 63 -8.81 1.09 -6.65
N ARG A 64 -9.18 -0.03 -6.02
CA ARG A 64 -9.23 -0.12 -4.55
C ARG A 64 -8.06 -0.92 -3.99
N MET A 65 -7.32 -0.33 -3.05
CA MET A 65 -6.37 -1.06 -2.23
C MET A 65 -7.15 -1.82 -1.16
N VAL A 66 -7.14 -3.15 -1.23
CA VAL A 66 -7.97 -4.00 -0.37
C VAL A 66 -7.67 -3.78 1.12
N SER A 67 -6.38 -3.69 1.47
CA SER A 67 -5.98 -3.52 2.87
C SER A 67 -6.24 -2.13 3.43
N ALA A 68 -6.67 -1.17 2.61
CA ALA A 68 -7.06 0.18 3.03
C ALA A 68 -8.59 0.35 3.19
N ASP A 69 -9.38 -0.70 2.93
CA ASP A 69 -10.83 -0.62 3.08
C ASP A 69 -11.25 -0.71 4.56
N GLU A 70 -11.53 0.44 5.16
CA GLU A 70 -11.93 0.57 6.57
C GLU A 70 -13.32 0.00 6.88
N SER A 71 -14.14 -0.32 5.87
CA SER A 71 -15.40 -1.05 6.11
C SER A 71 -15.14 -2.48 6.58
N ILE A 72 -13.94 -3.01 6.33
CA ILE A 72 -13.51 -4.33 6.74
C ILE A 72 -12.73 -4.21 8.07
N PRO A 73 -13.17 -4.93 9.13
CA PRO A 73 -12.46 -4.97 10.41
C PRO A 73 -10.96 -5.26 10.27
N ILE A 74 -10.14 -4.59 11.07
CA ILE A 74 -8.68 -4.68 10.95
C ILE A 74 -8.15 -6.09 11.26
N ASP A 75 -8.83 -6.85 12.11
CA ASP A 75 -8.50 -8.25 12.41
C ASP A 75 -8.75 -9.19 11.22
N GLU A 76 -9.79 -8.93 10.42
CA GLU A 76 -10.00 -9.62 9.15
C GLU A 76 -8.91 -9.24 8.13
N ARG A 77 -8.61 -7.94 7.99
CA ARG A 77 -7.54 -7.47 7.09
C ARG A 77 -6.17 -8.02 7.51
N ALA A 78 -5.92 -8.20 8.81
CA ALA A 78 -4.69 -8.76 9.36
C ALA A 78 -4.44 -10.19 8.89
N LYS A 79 -5.48 -10.99 8.62
CA LYS A 79 -5.35 -12.37 8.10
C LYS A 79 -4.74 -12.40 6.70
N TRP A 80 -4.81 -11.29 5.98
CA TRP A 80 -4.36 -11.21 4.59
C TRP A 80 -2.95 -10.63 4.45
N ALA A 81 -2.33 -10.15 5.54
CA ALA A 81 -0.94 -9.76 5.53
C ALA A 81 -0.08 -10.93 5.02
N THR A 82 0.80 -10.67 4.05
CA THR A 82 1.60 -11.71 3.35
C THR A 82 0.86 -12.64 2.40
N PHE A 83 -0.45 -12.41 2.17
CA PHE A 83 -1.29 -13.24 1.30
C PHE A 83 -2.21 -12.37 0.38
N PRO A 84 -1.65 -11.74 -0.67
CA PRO A 84 -2.40 -10.80 -1.53
C PRO A 84 -3.63 -11.42 -2.18
N MET A 85 -3.51 -12.67 -2.63
CA MET A 85 -4.63 -13.35 -3.28
C MET A 85 -5.76 -13.66 -2.30
N LEU A 86 -5.43 -14.02 -1.06
CA LEU A 86 -6.42 -14.15 0.02
C LEU A 86 -7.09 -12.81 0.31
N ALA A 87 -6.34 -11.70 0.25
CA ALA A 87 -6.89 -10.36 0.41
C ALA A 87 -7.98 -10.07 -0.64
N LEU A 88 -7.68 -10.31 -1.93
CA LEU A 88 -8.64 -10.09 -3.02
C LEU A 88 -9.94 -10.87 -2.79
N HIS A 89 -9.84 -12.12 -2.34
CA HIS A 89 -11.01 -12.94 -1.99
C HIS A 89 -11.75 -12.45 -0.76
N GLY A 90 -11.03 -12.12 0.32
CA GLY A 90 -11.62 -11.63 1.55
C GLY A 90 -12.41 -10.34 1.33
N TRP A 91 -11.88 -9.43 0.50
CA TRP A 91 -12.59 -8.23 0.06
C TRP A 91 -13.87 -8.58 -0.71
N ALA A 92 -13.74 -9.43 -1.74
CA ALA A 92 -14.87 -9.86 -2.57
C ALA A 92 -15.98 -10.54 -1.76
N GLN A 93 -15.61 -11.34 -0.76
CA GLN A 93 -16.53 -12.01 0.15
C GLN A 93 -17.22 -11.02 1.09
N HIS A 94 -16.48 -10.09 1.71
CA HIS A 94 -17.05 -9.09 2.62
C HIS A 94 -18.11 -8.22 1.92
N HIS A 95 -17.85 -7.84 0.68
CA HIS A 95 -18.75 -6.98 -0.10
C HIS A 95 -19.83 -7.74 -0.88
N ASP A 96 -19.86 -9.07 -0.79
CA ASP A 96 -20.76 -9.95 -1.56
C ASP A 96 -20.69 -9.71 -3.08
N VAL A 97 -19.47 -9.46 -3.59
CA VAL A 97 -19.21 -9.29 -5.03
C VAL A 97 -18.10 -10.22 -5.48
N PRO A 98 -18.42 -11.37 -6.09
CA PRO A 98 -17.43 -12.37 -6.48
C PRO A 98 -16.38 -11.83 -7.46
N LEU A 99 -15.17 -12.38 -7.40
CA LEU A 99 -14.14 -12.14 -8.41
C LEU A 99 -14.58 -12.70 -9.77
N ARG A 100 -14.41 -11.88 -10.82
CA ARG A 100 -14.51 -12.24 -12.23
C ARG A 100 -13.18 -12.76 -12.76
N ALA A 101 -12.09 -12.09 -12.42
CA ALA A 101 -10.74 -12.43 -12.85
C ALA A 101 -9.69 -11.96 -11.85
N VAL A 102 -8.52 -12.61 -11.88
CA VAL A 102 -7.31 -12.16 -11.18
C VAL A 102 -6.19 -12.04 -12.20
N VAL A 103 -5.43 -10.96 -12.11
CA VAL A 103 -4.28 -10.65 -12.97
C VAL A 103 -3.01 -10.66 -12.14
N ALA A 104 -2.03 -11.48 -12.55
CA ALA A 104 -0.74 -11.65 -11.90
C ALA A 104 0.28 -12.30 -12.86
N THR A 105 1.55 -12.38 -12.50
CA THR A 105 2.55 -13.17 -13.24
C THR A 105 2.34 -14.68 -13.03
N ALA A 106 3.02 -15.51 -13.81
CA ALA A 106 2.96 -16.96 -13.65
C ALA A 106 3.50 -17.41 -12.28
N GLU A 107 4.61 -16.82 -11.82
CA GLU A 107 5.22 -17.13 -10.51
C GLU A 107 4.29 -16.76 -9.35
N GLN A 108 3.55 -15.65 -9.47
CA GLN A 108 2.60 -15.21 -8.45
C GLN A 108 1.36 -16.12 -8.35
N PHE A 109 1.04 -16.87 -9.42
CA PHE A 109 0.00 -17.89 -9.41
C PHE A 109 0.50 -19.27 -8.97
N ASP A 110 1.82 -19.47 -8.84
CA ASP A 110 2.35 -20.79 -8.54
C ASP A 110 1.86 -21.28 -7.17
N GLY A 111 1.36 -22.52 -7.14
CA GLY A 111 0.74 -23.11 -5.96
C GLY A 111 -0.57 -22.47 -5.48
N PHE A 112 -1.16 -21.53 -6.23
CA PHE A 112 -2.40 -20.84 -5.84
C PHE A 112 -3.50 -20.91 -6.91
N ASP A 113 -4.74 -21.19 -6.47
CA ASP A 113 -5.92 -21.11 -7.33
C ASP A 113 -6.83 -19.95 -6.90
N PRO A 114 -6.99 -18.90 -7.74
CA PRO A 114 -7.79 -17.72 -7.38
C PRO A 114 -9.30 -17.92 -7.51
N GLY A 115 -9.80 -19.15 -7.71
CA GLY A 115 -11.24 -19.43 -7.81
C GLY A 115 -12.00 -18.59 -8.85
N ALA A 116 -11.27 -17.99 -9.80
CA ALA A 116 -11.72 -17.03 -10.79
C ALA A 116 -10.81 -17.14 -12.04
N ALA A 117 -11.18 -16.48 -13.13
CA ALA A 117 -10.39 -16.52 -14.35
C ALA A 117 -8.97 -15.97 -14.13
N ARG A 118 -7.94 -16.73 -14.49
CA ARG A 118 -6.54 -16.29 -14.43
C ARG A 118 -6.20 -15.50 -15.69
N VAL A 119 -5.64 -14.31 -15.51
CA VAL A 119 -5.05 -13.51 -16.57
C VAL A 119 -3.56 -13.38 -16.27
N ILE A 120 -2.75 -14.12 -17.01
CA ILE A 120 -1.31 -14.20 -16.76
C ILE A 120 -0.62 -13.06 -17.51
N LEU A 121 0.17 -12.26 -16.80
CA LEU A 121 1.08 -11.28 -17.40
C LEU A 121 2.34 -11.99 -17.91
N THR A 122 2.73 -11.70 -19.14
CA THR A 122 4.04 -12.07 -19.68
C THR A 122 5.03 -10.92 -19.52
N PRO A 123 6.35 -11.17 -19.65
CA PRO A 123 7.34 -10.08 -19.63
C PRO A 123 7.04 -8.97 -20.64
N ASP A 124 6.53 -9.31 -21.82
CA ASP A 124 6.15 -8.33 -22.87
C ASP A 124 4.97 -7.43 -22.48
N ASP A 125 4.16 -7.84 -21.50
CA ASP A 125 3.07 -7.01 -20.98
C ASP A 125 3.56 -5.94 -19.99
N ILE A 126 4.72 -6.17 -19.35
CA ILE A 126 5.24 -5.35 -18.26
C ILE A 126 6.08 -4.22 -18.87
N PRO A 127 5.70 -2.94 -18.69
CA PRO A 127 6.48 -1.82 -19.19
C PRO A 127 7.80 -1.67 -18.44
N GLU A 128 8.76 -0.93 -19.01
CA GLU A 128 10.02 -0.60 -18.32
C GLU A 128 9.81 0.25 -17.06
N ARG A 129 8.73 1.04 -17.02
CA ARG A 129 8.36 1.89 -15.88
C ARG A 129 6.89 1.74 -15.53
N GLY A 130 6.62 1.67 -14.23
CA GLY A 130 5.28 1.50 -13.65
C GLY A 130 4.53 2.79 -13.32
N ASP A 131 4.96 3.95 -13.83
CA ASP A 131 4.36 5.23 -13.46
C ASP A 131 2.88 5.30 -13.86
N MET A 132 2.02 5.60 -12.89
CA MET A 132 0.60 5.82 -13.10
C MET A 132 0.18 7.19 -12.57
N ALA A 133 -0.82 7.79 -13.21
CA ALA A 133 -1.52 8.93 -12.64
C ALA A 133 -2.58 8.44 -11.64
N GLY A 134 -2.82 9.23 -10.60
CA GLY A 134 -3.84 8.95 -9.60
C GLY A 134 -3.42 9.38 -8.20
N ARG A 135 -3.96 8.68 -7.22
CA ARG A 135 -3.81 8.96 -5.80
C ARG A 135 -2.46 8.49 -5.29
N SER A 136 -1.81 9.35 -4.51
CA SER A 136 -0.64 9.03 -3.70
C SER A 136 -0.95 7.99 -2.62
N ARG A 137 0.10 7.41 -2.02
CA ARG A 137 -0.03 6.45 -0.91
C ARG A 137 -0.88 6.98 0.25
N LEU A 138 -0.72 8.26 0.64
CA LEU A 138 -1.52 8.87 1.69
C LEU A 138 -2.98 9.03 1.28
N GLU A 139 -3.26 9.47 0.06
CA GLU A 139 -4.63 9.59 -0.45
C GLU A 139 -5.36 8.24 -0.52
N VAL A 140 -4.63 7.14 -0.71
CA VAL A 140 -5.21 5.79 -0.72
C VAL A 140 -5.58 5.33 0.68
N ILE A 141 -4.70 5.50 1.67
CA ILE A 141 -4.92 4.92 3.01
C ILE A 141 -5.59 5.88 4.00
N ALA A 142 -5.50 7.19 3.76
CA ALA A 142 -6.02 8.22 4.64
C ALA A 142 -6.51 9.44 3.82
N PRO A 143 -7.55 9.27 2.98
CA PRO A 143 -8.06 10.32 2.10
C PRO A 143 -8.56 11.57 2.85
N GLY A 144 -8.97 11.43 4.11
CA GLY A 144 -9.29 12.55 4.98
C GLY A 144 -8.07 13.41 5.29
N ALA A 145 -6.99 12.79 5.78
CA ALA A 145 -5.74 13.46 6.11
C ALA A 145 -5.08 14.09 4.88
N ALA A 146 -5.09 13.39 3.73
CA ALA A 146 -4.60 13.94 2.47
C ALA A 146 -5.36 15.22 2.06
N ARG A 147 -6.69 15.22 2.14
CA ARG A 147 -7.51 16.41 1.85
C ARG A 147 -7.25 17.55 2.82
N GLN A 148 -7.08 17.25 4.11
CA GLN A 148 -6.73 18.26 5.10
C GLN A 148 -5.38 18.90 4.78
N LEU A 149 -4.34 18.10 4.51
CA LEU A 149 -3.04 18.60 4.10
C LEU A 149 -3.13 19.46 2.83
N ALA A 150 -3.85 18.99 1.81
CA ALA A 150 -4.06 19.72 0.56
C ALA A 150 -4.78 21.06 0.75
N SER A 151 -5.62 21.20 1.78
CA SER A 151 -6.38 22.43 2.07
C SER A 151 -5.58 23.50 2.83
N VAL A 152 -4.40 23.15 3.35
CA VAL A 152 -3.57 24.06 4.16
C VAL A 152 -2.64 24.83 3.22
N ASP A 153 -2.58 26.16 3.37
CA ASP A 153 -1.64 27.00 2.62
C ASP A 153 -0.19 26.69 2.99
N ASP A 154 0.71 26.85 2.02
CA ASP A 154 2.15 26.60 2.19
C ASP A 154 2.77 27.35 3.39
N THR A 155 2.29 28.57 3.66
CA THR A 155 2.75 29.40 4.78
C THR A 155 2.32 28.88 6.16
N ARG A 156 1.39 27.93 6.20
CA ARG A 156 0.78 27.38 7.42
C ARG A 156 1.08 25.90 7.63
N LEU A 157 1.93 25.30 6.81
CA LEU A 157 2.31 23.89 6.94
C LEU A 157 2.95 23.59 8.31
N GLY A 158 3.73 24.53 8.85
CA GLY A 158 4.29 24.42 10.20
C GLY A 158 3.25 24.28 11.31
N ASP A 159 2.03 24.80 11.13
CA ASP A 159 0.94 24.69 12.11
C ASP A 159 0.44 23.25 12.26
N LEU A 160 0.73 22.37 11.29
CA LEU A 160 0.34 20.96 11.30
C LEU A 160 1.33 20.07 12.07
N LEU A 161 2.52 20.60 12.35
CA LEU A 161 3.60 19.84 12.97
C LEU A 161 3.50 19.93 14.50
N PRO A 162 3.89 18.87 15.23
CA PRO A 162 4.12 18.99 16.65
C PRO A 162 5.24 20.01 16.92
N PRO A 163 5.27 20.63 18.13
CA PRO A 163 6.31 21.58 18.49
C PRO A 163 7.70 21.01 18.21
N ALA A 164 8.53 21.80 17.52
CA ALA A 164 9.88 21.38 17.19
C ALA A 164 10.71 21.22 18.49
N PRO A 165 11.53 20.14 18.59
CA PRO A 165 12.46 20.01 19.69
C PRO A 165 13.50 21.12 19.66
N ALA A 166 14.05 21.47 20.82
CA ALA A 166 15.15 22.44 20.92
C ALA A 166 16.44 21.91 20.26
N ASP A 167 16.62 20.59 20.24
CA ASP A 167 17.70 19.90 19.54
C ASP A 167 17.25 19.52 18.13
N THR A 168 17.91 20.07 17.11
CA THR A 168 17.62 19.79 15.70
C THR A 168 18.52 18.71 15.10
N THR A 169 19.30 18.01 15.93
CA THR A 169 20.16 16.90 15.49
C THR A 169 19.30 15.85 14.77
N PRO A 170 19.65 15.46 13.52
CA PRO A 170 18.92 14.43 12.81
C PRO A 170 18.90 13.11 13.58
N PRO A 171 17.75 12.39 13.62
CA PRO A 171 17.69 11.03 14.14
C PRO A 171 18.66 10.12 13.37
N ALA A 172 19.23 9.12 14.04
CA ALA A 172 20.07 8.12 13.38
C ALA A 172 19.25 7.37 12.33
N ASP A 173 19.74 7.22 11.09
CA ASP A 173 18.99 6.53 10.04
C ASP A 173 19.32 5.02 9.99
N ASN A 174 18.44 4.22 10.60
CA ASN A 174 18.48 2.77 10.61
C ASN A 174 17.57 2.11 9.55
N SER A 175 17.09 2.88 8.56
CA SER A 175 16.03 2.44 7.65
C SER A 175 16.36 1.14 6.92
N LEU A 176 17.59 0.99 6.43
CA LEU A 176 18.01 -0.21 5.69
C LEU A 176 17.94 -1.47 6.56
N MET A 177 18.41 -1.38 7.79
CA MET A 177 18.38 -2.50 8.74
C MET A 177 16.94 -2.87 9.09
N LEU A 178 16.12 -1.89 9.46
CA LEU A 178 14.72 -2.13 9.85
C LEU A 178 13.89 -2.63 8.66
N TRP A 179 14.15 -2.12 7.45
CA TRP A 179 13.51 -2.61 6.24
C TRP A 179 13.84 -4.07 5.97
N PHE A 180 15.10 -4.47 6.18
CA PHE A 180 15.50 -5.87 6.11
C PHE A 180 14.76 -6.75 7.12
N GLU A 181 14.49 -6.26 8.33
CA GLU A 181 13.65 -7.01 9.29
C GLU A 181 12.21 -7.21 8.78
N THR A 182 11.63 -6.26 8.03
CA THR A 182 10.28 -6.44 7.44
C THR A 182 10.23 -7.56 6.40
N MET A 183 11.35 -7.79 5.69
CA MET A 183 11.48 -8.83 4.66
C MET A 183 11.63 -10.23 5.25
N LYS A 184 12.34 -10.37 6.38
CA LYS A 184 12.71 -11.70 6.93
C LYS A 184 11.53 -12.66 7.10
N PRO A 185 10.37 -12.26 7.67
CA PRO A 185 9.24 -13.18 7.81
C PRO A 185 8.72 -13.74 6.48
N LEU A 186 8.87 -12.99 5.38
CA LEU A 186 8.44 -13.44 4.04
C LEU A 186 9.35 -14.54 3.45
N MET A 187 10.54 -14.75 4.01
CA MET A 187 11.42 -15.89 3.66
C MET A 187 10.92 -17.21 4.24
N SER A 188 9.96 -17.18 5.18
CA SER A 188 9.36 -18.35 5.78
C SER A 188 8.13 -18.82 4.99
N THR A 189 7.95 -20.14 4.88
CA THR A 189 6.73 -20.75 4.33
C THR A 189 5.61 -20.89 5.37
N SER A 190 5.85 -20.51 6.63
CA SER A 190 4.85 -20.58 7.70
C SER A 190 3.60 -19.75 7.39
N ALA A 191 2.42 -20.32 7.64
CA ALA A 191 1.15 -19.60 7.57
C ALA A 191 1.04 -18.49 8.63
N GLU A 192 1.77 -18.63 9.74
CA GLU A 192 1.75 -17.70 10.88
C GLU A 192 2.76 -16.56 10.76
N ARG A 193 3.46 -16.41 9.62
CA ARG A 193 4.47 -15.35 9.41
C ARG A 193 3.93 -13.93 9.48
N GLY A 194 2.61 -13.76 9.32
CA GLY A 194 1.95 -12.46 9.25
C GLY A 194 2.17 -11.60 10.50
N ALA A 195 2.10 -12.18 11.70
CA ALA A 195 2.29 -11.44 12.95
C ALA A 195 3.70 -10.85 13.04
N ALA A 196 4.73 -11.68 12.83
CA ALA A 196 6.13 -11.23 12.83
C ALA A 196 6.41 -10.17 11.74
N HIS A 197 5.78 -10.29 10.56
CA HIS A 197 5.88 -9.28 9.51
C HIS A 197 5.30 -7.94 9.96
N LEU A 198 4.12 -7.94 10.56
CA LEU A 198 3.47 -6.72 11.04
C LEU A 198 4.24 -6.08 12.20
N GLU A 199 4.80 -6.87 13.13
CA GLU A 199 5.64 -6.36 14.22
C GLU A 199 6.89 -5.64 13.69
N ALA A 200 7.54 -6.22 12.69
CA ALA A 200 8.65 -5.59 12.00
C ALA A 200 8.21 -4.33 11.22
N MET A 201 7.03 -4.36 10.59
CA MET A 201 6.44 -3.21 9.89
C MET A 201 6.14 -2.05 10.84
N VAL A 202 5.63 -2.31 12.05
CA VAL A 202 5.44 -1.28 13.10
C VAL A 202 6.77 -0.62 13.44
N SER A 203 7.83 -1.43 13.65
CA SER A 203 9.17 -0.94 13.99
C SER A 203 9.73 -0.04 12.88
N TYR A 204 9.60 -0.47 11.62
CA TYR A 204 10.03 0.32 10.46
C TYR A 204 9.19 1.60 10.29
N ALA A 205 7.87 1.50 10.37
CA ALA A 205 6.98 2.65 10.21
C ALA A 205 7.21 3.70 11.31
N ASN A 206 7.50 3.28 12.54
CA ASN A 206 7.87 4.19 13.64
C ASN A 206 9.17 4.95 13.36
N HIS A 207 10.18 4.25 12.85
CA HIS A 207 11.43 4.86 12.42
C HIS A 207 11.24 5.83 11.25
N ALA A 208 10.47 5.41 10.24
CA ALA A 208 10.22 6.21 9.04
C ALA A 208 9.41 7.48 9.33
N GLN A 209 8.43 7.42 10.24
CA GLN A 209 7.71 8.63 10.67
C GLN A 209 8.62 9.61 11.42
N GLU A 210 9.58 9.13 12.22
CA GLU A 210 10.52 10.01 12.95
C GLU A 210 11.42 10.78 11.98
N LEU A 211 11.98 10.08 10.98
CA LEU A 211 12.78 10.71 9.93
C LEU A 211 11.95 11.70 9.09
N ALA A 212 10.73 11.34 8.73
CA ALA A 212 9.84 12.22 7.96
C ALA A 212 9.43 13.48 8.76
N LEU A 213 9.18 13.33 10.06
CA LEU A 213 8.89 14.46 10.95
C LEU A 213 10.08 15.42 11.05
N HIS A 214 11.29 14.89 11.26
CA HIS A 214 12.50 15.71 11.28
C HIS A 214 12.66 16.49 9.97
N ARG A 215 12.52 15.80 8.82
CA ARG A 215 12.56 16.44 7.50
C ARG A 215 11.51 17.55 7.35
N ALA A 216 10.29 17.34 7.84
CA ALA A 216 9.23 18.34 7.79
C ALA A 216 9.53 19.56 8.65
N GLN A 217 10.17 19.37 9.82
CA GLN A 217 10.55 20.45 10.73
C GLN A 217 11.75 21.26 10.21
N THR A 218 12.67 20.63 9.46
CA THR A 218 13.88 21.29 8.94
C THR A 218 13.81 21.69 7.46
N ALA A 219 12.67 21.45 6.79
CA ALA A 219 12.51 21.78 5.38
C ALA A 219 12.67 23.29 5.12
N THR A 220 13.41 23.62 4.07
CA THR A 220 13.73 25.01 3.68
C THR A 220 12.76 25.59 2.67
N ASP A 221 11.88 24.77 2.10
CA ASP A 221 10.86 25.15 1.15
C ASP A 221 9.55 24.39 1.40
N ALA A 222 8.44 24.99 0.98
CA ALA A 222 7.10 24.48 1.26
C ALA A 222 6.77 23.16 0.54
N ALA A 223 7.33 22.93 -0.65
CA ALA A 223 7.08 21.70 -1.38
C ALA A 223 7.71 20.50 -0.67
N THR A 224 8.96 20.65 -0.24
CA THR A 224 9.66 19.66 0.59
C THR A 224 8.96 19.45 1.93
N GLN A 225 8.54 20.53 2.60
CA GLN A 225 7.82 20.43 3.88
C GLN A 225 6.50 19.67 3.72
N ARG A 226 5.71 19.99 2.70
CA ARG A 226 4.44 19.33 2.43
C ARG A 226 4.61 17.85 2.13
N ALA A 227 5.60 17.49 1.31
CA ALA A 227 5.92 16.10 1.01
C ALA A 227 6.34 15.34 2.28
N ALA A 228 7.20 15.93 3.11
CA ALA A 228 7.62 15.34 4.37
C ALA A 228 6.48 15.18 5.38
N ILE A 229 5.54 16.14 5.45
CA ILE A 229 4.31 15.99 6.26
C ILE A 229 3.45 14.84 5.72
N ALA A 230 3.28 14.73 4.40
CA ALA A 230 2.51 13.64 3.81
C ALA A 230 3.11 12.27 4.15
N ASP A 231 4.43 12.15 4.09
CA ASP A 231 5.17 10.93 4.44
C ASP A 231 5.08 10.61 5.93
N TRP A 232 5.23 11.62 6.78
CA TRP A 232 5.10 11.49 8.23
C TRP A 232 3.73 10.93 8.60
N VAL A 233 2.66 11.53 8.07
CA VAL A 233 1.28 11.09 8.34
C VAL A 233 1.01 9.71 7.72
N TYR A 234 1.55 9.41 6.54
CA TYR A 234 1.41 8.09 5.93
C TYR A 234 2.02 7.00 6.83
N TRP A 235 3.24 7.19 7.31
CA TRP A 235 3.91 6.22 8.18
C TRP A 235 3.24 6.09 9.55
N GLN A 236 2.67 7.17 10.09
CA GLN A 236 1.82 7.10 11.27
C GLN A 236 0.63 6.15 11.06
N HIS A 237 -0.08 6.27 9.94
CA HIS A 237 -1.24 5.41 9.66
C HIS A 237 -0.81 3.94 9.47
N VAL A 238 0.28 3.68 8.74
CA VAL A 238 0.80 2.31 8.58
C VAL A 238 1.19 1.70 9.92
N SER A 239 1.84 2.46 10.80
CA SER A 239 2.22 2.00 12.14
C SER A 239 0.98 1.65 12.97
N VAL A 240 -0.01 2.56 13.05
CA VAL A 240 -1.24 2.35 13.82
C VAL A 240 -2.02 1.14 13.30
N MET A 241 -2.28 1.07 11.99
CA MET A 241 -3.01 -0.06 11.41
C MET A 241 -2.29 -1.39 11.63
N SER A 242 -0.96 -1.43 11.52
CA SER A 242 -0.17 -2.64 11.74
C SER A 242 -0.19 -3.05 13.21
N ASN A 243 -0.11 -2.09 14.13
CA ASN A 243 -0.19 -2.33 15.56
C ASN A 243 -1.57 -2.86 15.97
N ASP A 244 -2.64 -2.24 15.50
CA ASP A 244 -4.02 -2.68 15.78
C ASP A 244 -4.28 -4.09 15.23
N ALA A 245 -3.72 -4.42 14.07
CA ALA A 245 -3.77 -5.75 13.48
C ALA A 245 -3.06 -6.84 14.32
N ILE A 246 -2.06 -6.47 15.13
CA ILE A 246 -1.35 -7.39 16.05
C ILE A 246 -2.11 -7.55 17.35
N VAL A 247 -2.58 -6.45 17.96
CA VAL A 247 -3.21 -6.44 19.30
C VAL A 247 -4.43 -7.36 19.36
N ILE A 248 -5.19 -7.50 18.27
CA ILE A 248 -6.38 -8.35 18.24
C ILE A 248 -6.04 -9.86 18.19
N ARG A 249 -4.78 -10.22 17.89
CA ARG A 249 -4.33 -11.63 17.82
C ARG A 249 -3.76 -12.18 19.14
N GLN A 250 -3.55 -11.36 20.16
CA GLN A 250 -3.08 -11.77 21.49
C GLN A 250 -4.25 -12.10 22.43
#